data_AF-A0A971ZK28-F1
#
_entry.id   AF-A0A971ZK28-F1
#
_cell.length_a   1.000
_cell.length_b   1.000
_cell.length_c   1.000
_cell.angle_alpha   90.00
_cell.angle_beta   90.00
_cell.angle_gamma   90.00
#
_symmetry.space_group_name_H-M   'P 1'
#
loop_
_entity.id
_entity.type
_entity.pdbx_description
1 polymer ?
#
loop_
_entity_poly.entity_id
_entity_poly.type
_entity_poly.pdbx_seq_one_letter_code
_entity_poly.pdbx_strand_id
1 'polypeptide(L)'
;IEQLDYGKEDAVTRLKNVINGDENGISKDEDINWQGGGDFIYCELAKWNEKAKEEIMNCNSLEELKELFTSLCDKYYLDYNIRVNEFKNKIIEEEEFKKLPLEEQKKMFLTMLDLNQLYVQRTEMEDKKYGISEKDQRLTRMFYGEE
;
A
#
# COMPACT_ATOMS: atom_id res chain seq x y z
N ILE A 1 15.84 11.69 14.62
CA ILE A 1 14.75 11.30 13.70
C ILE A 1 13.48 11.41 14.51
N GLU A 2 12.72 12.46 14.29
CA GLU A 2 11.39 12.61 14.88
C GLU A 2 10.48 11.62 14.15
N GLN A 3 10.13 10.52 14.80
CA GLN A 3 9.12 9.60 14.29
C GLN A 3 7.76 10.20 14.65
N LEU A 4 7.27 11.07 13.76
CA LEU A 4 5.89 11.54 13.83
C LEU A 4 5.01 10.41 13.29
N ASP A 5 4.05 10.00 14.12
CA ASP A 5 2.97 9.10 13.73
C ASP A 5 2.00 9.91 12.84
N TYR A 6 2.39 10.10 11.59
CA TYR A 6 1.62 10.88 10.63
C TYR A 6 0.31 10.15 10.34
N GLY A 7 -0.80 10.83 10.59
CA GLY A 7 -2.09 10.46 10.03
C GLY A 7 -2.02 10.44 8.50
N LYS A 8 -2.87 9.60 7.87
CA LYS A 8 -2.91 9.39 6.41
C LYS A 8 -2.97 10.69 5.59
N GLU A 9 -3.53 11.76 6.15
CA GLU A 9 -3.78 13.04 5.47
C GLU A 9 -2.95 14.21 6.00
N ASP A 10 -2.02 13.97 6.92
CA ASP A 10 -1.29 15.05 7.59
C ASP A 10 -0.40 15.82 6.61
N ALA A 11 0.28 15.10 5.71
CA ALA A 11 1.11 15.72 4.67
C ALA A 11 0.26 16.60 3.73
N VAL A 12 -0.90 16.10 3.29
CA VAL A 12 -1.84 16.83 2.43
C VAL A 12 -2.37 18.08 3.16
N THR A 13 -2.71 17.95 4.44
CA THR A 13 -3.20 19.05 5.27
C THR A 13 -2.13 20.12 5.46
N ARG A 14 -0.89 19.71 5.74
CA ARG A 14 0.25 20.63 5.86
C ARG A 14 0.53 21.37 4.55
N LEU A 15 0.51 20.67 3.41
CA LEU A 15 0.68 21.31 2.10
C LEU A 15 -0.43 22.33 1.81
N LYS A 16 -1.69 22.01 2.14
CA LYS A 16 -2.80 22.97 2.04
C LYS A 16 -2.58 24.19 2.92
N ASN A 17 -2.12 24.01 4.15
CA ASN A 17 -1.85 25.12 5.07
C ASN A 17 -0.72 26.02 4.53
N VAL A 18 0.37 25.43 4.04
CA VAL A 18 1.48 26.16 3.40
C VAL A 18 0.98 26.99 2.22
N ILE A 19 0.15 26.41 1.35
CA ILE A 19 -0.49 27.14 0.23
C ILE A 19 -1.38 28.27 0.73
N ASN A 20 -2.05 28.11 1.88
CA ASN A 20 -2.86 29.16 2.50
C ASN A 20 -2.03 30.23 3.24
N GLY A 21 -0.69 30.19 3.15
CA GLY A 21 0.19 31.18 3.77
C GLY A 21 0.67 30.81 5.18
N ASP A 22 0.57 29.55 5.58
CA ASP A 22 1.21 29.09 6.81
C ASP A 22 2.74 29.17 6.68
N GLU A 23 3.37 29.96 7.54
CA GLU A 23 4.83 30.18 7.57
C GLU A 23 5.57 29.14 8.44
N ASN A 24 4.85 28.24 9.11
CA ASN A 24 5.45 27.23 9.98
C ASN A 24 6.35 26.26 9.20
N GLY A 25 7.64 26.24 9.53
CA GLY A 25 8.63 25.39 8.87
C GLY A 25 9.14 25.92 7.52
N ILE A 26 8.70 27.12 7.11
CA ILE A 26 9.25 27.84 5.97
C ILE A 26 10.47 28.63 6.42
N SER A 27 11.48 28.71 5.56
CA SER A 27 12.68 29.51 5.83
C SER A 27 12.29 30.98 6.02
N LYS A 28 12.86 31.61 7.05
CA LYS A 28 12.66 33.03 7.38
C LYS A 28 13.64 33.95 6.65
N ASP A 29 14.32 33.42 5.64
CA ASP A 29 15.21 34.22 4.80
C ASP A 29 14.39 35.30 4.08
N GLU A 30 14.89 36.53 4.08
CA GLU A 30 14.21 37.69 3.52
C GLU A 30 13.95 37.52 2.01
N ASP A 31 14.80 36.74 1.33
CA ASP A 31 14.67 36.43 -0.10
C ASP A 31 13.52 35.47 -0.43
N ILE A 32 13.00 34.71 0.55
CA ILE A 32 11.95 33.70 0.33
C ILE A 32 10.56 34.32 0.48
N ASN A 33 10.38 35.30 1.39
CA ASN A 33 9.15 36.09 1.64
C ASN A 33 7.85 35.38 1.21
N TRP A 34 7.61 34.18 1.73
CA TRP A 34 6.47 33.36 1.32
C TRP A 34 5.16 33.98 1.83
N GLN A 35 4.19 34.17 0.94
CA GLN A 35 2.89 34.78 1.25
C GLN A 35 1.71 33.83 0.94
N GLY A 36 2.00 32.54 0.73
CA GLY A 36 1.03 31.59 0.23
C GLY A 36 0.90 31.58 -1.30
N GLY A 37 -0.02 30.77 -1.80
CA GLY A 37 -0.31 30.55 -3.21
C GLY A 37 0.27 29.26 -3.79
N GLY A 38 0.07 29.08 -5.09
CA GLY A 38 0.48 27.89 -5.82
C GLY A 38 -0.50 26.73 -5.69
N ASP A 39 -0.20 25.65 -6.41
CA ASP A 39 -0.95 24.40 -6.40
C ASP A 39 0.03 23.25 -6.22
N PHE A 40 -0.46 22.13 -5.66
CA PHE A 40 0.27 20.87 -5.69
C PHE A 40 -0.61 19.78 -6.28
N ILE A 41 0.04 18.85 -6.98
CA ILE A 41 -0.55 17.62 -7.46
C ILE A 41 0.19 16.50 -6.76
N TYR A 42 -0.55 15.51 -6.27
CA TYR A 42 0.02 14.27 -5.78
C TYR A 42 -0.61 13.09 -6.51
N CYS A 43 0.16 12.02 -6.63
CA CYS A 43 -0.27 10.78 -7.25
C CYS A 43 -0.06 9.64 -6.24
N GLU A 44 -0.91 8.63 -6.29
CA GLU A 44 -0.73 7.40 -5.52
C GLU A 44 -0.20 6.30 -6.42
N LEU A 45 0.60 5.39 -5.84
CA LEU A 45 1.03 4.18 -6.54
C LEU A 45 -0.14 3.21 -6.67
N ALA A 46 -0.30 2.63 -7.86
CA ALA A 46 -1.32 1.63 -8.11
C ALA A 46 -1.07 0.38 -7.24
N LYS A 47 -1.94 0.15 -6.26
CA LYS A 47 -1.80 -0.95 -5.29
C LYS A 47 -2.02 -2.32 -5.94
N TRP A 48 -1.14 -3.25 -5.58
CA TRP A 48 -1.26 -4.68 -5.87
C TRP A 48 -1.32 -5.50 -4.58
N ASN A 49 -0.21 -6.05 -4.08
CA ASN A 49 -0.22 -6.76 -2.78
C ASN A 49 -0.55 -5.83 -1.59
N GLU A 50 -0.45 -4.50 -1.74
CA GLU A 50 -0.96 -3.58 -0.72
C GLU A 50 -2.48 -3.72 -0.51
N LYS A 51 -3.25 -4.05 -1.56
CA LYS A 51 -4.69 -4.36 -1.40
C LYS A 51 -4.90 -5.60 -0.55
N ALA A 52 -4.13 -6.66 -0.82
CA ALA A 52 -4.18 -7.89 -0.03
C ALA A 52 -3.83 -7.64 1.44
N LYS A 53 -2.83 -6.79 1.71
CA LYS A 53 -2.49 -6.36 3.07
C LYS A 53 -3.64 -5.62 3.75
N GLU A 54 -4.28 -4.67 3.06
CA GLU A 54 -5.45 -3.95 3.59
C GLU A 54 -6.60 -4.91 3.88
N GLU A 55 -6.89 -5.85 2.99
CA GLU A 55 -7.91 -6.89 3.17
C GLU A 55 -7.60 -7.79 4.38
N ILE A 56 -6.35 -8.26 4.54
CA ILE A 56 -5.90 -9.06 5.71
C ILE A 56 -6.10 -8.28 7.02
N MET A 57 -5.71 -7.00 7.04
CA MET A 57 -5.82 -6.18 8.25
C MET A 57 -7.28 -5.93 8.65
N ASN A 58 -8.19 -5.88 7.67
CA ASN A 58 -9.62 -5.66 7.89
C ASN A 58 -10.38 -6.93 8.31
N CYS A 59 -9.77 -8.12 8.22
CA CYS A 59 -10.38 -9.35 8.73
C CYS A 59 -10.56 -9.31 10.25
N ASN A 60 -11.67 -9.85 10.74
CA ASN A 60 -12.06 -9.88 12.15
C ASN A 60 -12.02 -11.29 12.76
N SER A 61 -11.70 -12.30 11.95
CA SER A 61 -11.65 -13.70 12.38
C SER A 61 -10.64 -14.51 11.56
N LEU A 62 -10.28 -15.68 12.07
CA LEU A 62 -9.44 -16.64 11.35
C LEU A 62 -10.16 -17.22 10.13
N GLU A 63 -11.48 -17.39 10.21
CA GLU A 63 -12.34 -17.86 9.12
C GLU A 63 -12.28 -16.89 7.94
N GLU A 64 -12.43 -15.57 8.20
CA GLU A 64 -12.28 -14.55 7.15
C GLU A 64 -10.87 -14.57 6.53
N LEU A 65 -9.82 -14.74 7.36
CA LEU A 65 -8.44 -14.87 6.86
C LEU A 65 -8.26 -16.09 5.96
N LYS A 66 -8.87 -17.24 6.30
CA LYS A 66 -8.83 -18.48 5.50
C LYS A 66 -9.50 -18.31 4.14
N GLU A 67 -10.68 -17.69 4.12
CA GLU A 67 -11.41 -17.41 2.89
C GLU A 67 -10.62 -16.45 1.98
N LEU A 68 -10.13 -15.35 2.55
CA LEU A 68 -9.29 -14.39 1.84
C LEU A 68 -8.05 -15.08 1.26
N PHE A 69 -7.33 -15.87 2.06
CA PHE A 69 -6.10 -16.53 1.63
C PHE A 69 -6.31 -17.49 0.45
N THR A 70 -7.45 -18.18 0.40
CA THR A 70 -7.80 -19.02 -0.74
C THR A 70 -7.96 -18.17 -2.01
N SER A 71 -8.68 -17.06 -1.92
CA SER A 71 -8.82 -16.12 -3.04
C SER A 71 -7.49 -15.49 -3.46
N LEU A 72 -6.59 -15.23 -2.50
CA LEU A 72 -5.27 -14.66 -2.77
C LEU A 72 -4.38 -15.65 -3.54
N CYS A 73 -4.40 -16.93 -3.16
CA CYS A 73 -3.67 -17.99 -3.86
C CYS A 73 -4.17 -18.20 -5.30
N ASP A 74 -5.46 -17.99 -5.55
CA ASP A 74 -6.05 -18.20 -6.88
C ASP A 74 -5.87 -16.98 -7.80
N LYS A 75 -5.85 -15.77 -7.23
CA LYS A 75 -5.82 -14.49 -7.97
C LYS A 75 -4.42 -13.91 -8.15
N TYR A 76 -3.57 -14.06 -7.14
CA TYR A 76 -2.18 -13.60 -7.18
C TYR A 76 -1.34 -14.86 -7.37
N TYR A 77 -0.38 -14.84 -8.30
CA TYR A 77 0.70 -15.83 -8.32
C TYR A 77 1.54 -15.63 -7.05
N LEU A 78 0.99 -16.01 -5.89
CA LEU A 78 1.77 -16.27 -4.71
C LEU A 78 2.70 -17.37 -5.17
N ASP A 79 3.95 -16.99 -5.40
CA ASP A 79 5.03 -17.91 -5.68
C ASP A 79 4.78 -19.11 -4.77
N TYR A 80 4.51 -20.26 -5.40
CA TYR A 80 4.06 -21.51 -4.78
C TYR A 80 5.21 -22.13 -3.97
N ASN A 81 6.01 -21.25 -3.35
CA ASN A 81 6.98 -21.50 -2.33
C ASN A 81 6.37 -22.48 -1.35
N ILE A 82 7.13 -23.52 -1.06
CA ILE A 82 6.78 -24.64 -0.18
C ILE A 82 6.08 -24.16 1.10
N ARG A 83 6.44 -22.97 1.60
CA ARG A 83 5.87 -22.30 2.76
C ARG A 83 4.37 -21.98 2.66
N VAL A 84 3.86 -21.52 1.52
CA VAL A 84 2.43 -21.16 1.34
C VAL A 84 1.56 -22.42 1.40
N ASN A 85 1.99 -23.49 0.73
CA ASN A 85 1.30 -24.78 0.77
C ASN A 85 1.37 -25.46 2.14
N GLU A 86 2.54 -25.42 2.78
CA GLU A 86 2.69 -25.95 4.12
C GLU A 86 1.82 -25.18 5.12
N PHE A 87 1.78 -23.85 5.01
CA PHE A 87 0.92 -23.03 5.84
C PHE A 87 -0.56 -23.35 5.61
N LYS A 88 -1.01 -23.35 4.35
CA LYS A 88 -2.41 -23.62 3.96
C LYS A 88 -2.91 -24.99 4.42
N ASN A 89 -2.07 -26.02 4.32
CA ASN A 89 -2.50 -27.40 4.51
C ASN A 89 -2.19 -27.95 5.91
N LYS A 90 -1.28 -27.32 6.67
CA LYS A 90 -0.84 -27.81 7.98
C LYS A 90 -0.93 -26.74 9.05
N ILE A 91 -0.11 -25.70 8.97
CA ILE A 91 0.10 -24.73 10.07
C ILE A 91 -1.20 -24.05 10.46
N ILE A 92 -2.04 -23.70 9.48
CA ILE A 92 -3.32 -23.02 9.72
C ILE A 92 -4.34 -23.88 10.49
N GLU A 93 -4.14 -25.20 10.51
CA GLU A 93 -4.97 -26.15 11.23
C GLU A 93 -4.41 -26.56 12.59
N GLU A 94 -3.16 -26.19 12.89
CA GLU A 94 -2.50 -26.47 14.18
C GLU A 94 -3.18 -25.71 15.33
N GLU A 95 -3.34 -26.39 16.46
CA GLU A 95 -3.97 -25.82 17.66
C GLU A 95 -3.12 -24.69 18.25
N GLU A 96 -1.79 -24.77 18.15
CA GLU A 96 -0.87 -23.72 18.55
C GLU A 96 -1.12 -22.42 17.77
N PHE A 97 -1.36 -22.51 16.46
CA PHE A 97 -1.65 -21.35 15.62
C PHE A 97 -3.04 -20.77 15.92
N LYS A 98 -4.06 -21.62 16.05
CA LYS A 98 -5.44 -21.20 16.37
C LYS A 98 -5.54 -20.46 17.72
N LYS A 99 -4.64 -20.75 18.66
CA LYS A 99 -4.57 -20.09 19.98
C LYS A 99 -3.88 -18.72 19.95
N LEU A 100 -3.20 -18.36 18.86
CA LEU A 100 -2.57 -17.05 18.74
C LEU A 100 -3.63 -15.92 18.71
N PRO A 101 -3.31 -14.72 19.24
CA PRO A 101 -4.13 -13.54 19.01
C PRO A 101 -4.31 -13.27 17.52
N LEU A 102 -5.49 -12.75 17.13
CA LEU A 102 -5.80 -12.45 15.73
C LEU A 102 -4.74 -11.58 15.06
N GLU A 103 -4.18 -10.59 15.77
CA GLU A 103 -3.12 -9.74 15.24
C GLU A 103 -1.83 -10.51 14.93
N GLU A 104 -1.48 -11.54 15.71
CA GLU A 104 -0.34 -12.42 15.41
C GLU A 104 -0.66 -13.37 14.25
N GLN A 105 -1.91 -13.83 14.15
CA GLN A 105 -2.36 -14.61 13.00
C GLN A 105 -2.23 -13.77 11.72
N LYS A 106 -2.76 -12.54 11.71
CA LYS A 106 -2.65 -11.59 10.59
C LYS A 106 -1.21 -11.34 10.16
N LYS A 107 -0.29 -11.13 11.12
CA LYS A 107 1.15 -10.96 10.82
C LYS A 107 1.70 -12.13 10.01
N MET A 108 1.33 -13.37 10.35
CA MET A 108 1.75 -14.54 9.60
C MET A 108 1.25 -14.50 8.15
N PHE A 109 0.00 -14.11 7.92
CA PHE A 109 -0.53 -13.90 6.56
C PHE A 109 0.23 -12.82 5.79
N LEU A 110 0.54 -11.70 6.43
CA LEU A 110 1.31 -10.63 5.82
C LEU A 110 2.72 -11.07 5.41
N THR A 111 3.38 -11.94 6.18
CA THR A 111 4.72 -12.45 5.81
C THR A 111 4.74 -13.29 4.54
N MET A 112 3.58 -13.77 4.08
CA MET A 112 3.46 -14.55 2.85
C MET A 112 3.28 -13.68 1.60
N LEU A 113 3.06 -12.37 1.75
CA LEU A 113 2.97 -11.45 0.61
C LEU A 113 4.37 -11.13 0.08
N ASP A 114 4.54 -11.15 -1.25
CA ASP A 114 5.76 -10.64 -1.87
C ASP A 114 5.79 -9.11 -1.77
N LEU A 115 6.69 -8.60 -0.92
CA LEU A 115 6.84 -7.17 -0.67
C LEU A 115 7.38 -6.43 -1.90
N ASN A 116 8.04 -7.11 -2.84
CA ASN A 116 8.49 -6.49 -4.09
C ASN A 116 7.34 -6.22 -5.07
N GLN A 117 6.16 -6.78 -4.81
CA GLN A 117 4.97 -6.68 -5.63
C GLN A 117 3.83 -5.97 -4.89
N LEU A 118 4.15 -5.08 -3.93
CA LEU A 118 3.15 -4.25 -3.24
C LEU A 118 2.38 -3.33 -4.18
N TYR A 119 3.05 -2.86 -5.23
CA TYR A 119 2.50 -1.95 -6.24
C TYR A 119 2.77 -2.47 -7.64
N VAL A 120 1.95 -2.04 -8.59
CA VAL A 120 2.08 -2.42 -10.00
C VAL A 120 3.35 -1.81 -10.57
N GLN A 121 4.21 -2.65 -11.15
CA GLN A 121 5.41 -2.18 -11.82
C GLN A 121 5.03 -1.43 -13.10
N ARG A 122 5.72 -0.32 -13.36
CA ARG A 122 5.52 0.49 -14.57
C ARG A 122 5.58 -0.35 -15.85
N THR A 123 6.56 -1.25 -15.95
CA THR A 123 6.76 -2.13 -17.12
C THR A 123 5.59 -3.08 -17.38
N GLU A 124 4.73 -3.28 -16.38
CA GLU A 124 3.58 -4.16 -16.46
C GLU A 124 2.24 -3.40 -16.40
N MET A 125 2.23 -2.07 -16.41
CA MET A 125 1.00 -1.27 -16.24
C MET A 125 -0.06 -1.51 -17.32
N GLU A 126 0.33 -2.05 -18.48
CA GLU A 126 -0.57 -2.41 -19.58
C GLU A 126 -1.12 -3.85 -19.46
N ASP A 127 -0.61 -4.64 -18.51
CA ASP A 127 -1.12 -5.98 -18.23
C ASP A 127 -2.54 -5.88 -17.67
N LYS A 128 -3.49 -6.47 -18.42
CA LYS A 128 -4.92 -6.44 -18.11
C LYS A 128 -5.22 -7.00 -16.72
N LYS A 129 -4.37 -7.85 -16.14
CA LYS A 129 -4.57 -8.40 -14.79
C LYS A 129 -4.62 -7.31 -13.71
N TYR A 130 -3.94 -6.19 -13.92
CA TYR A 130 -3.90 -5.09 -12.96
C TYR A 130 -5.06 -4.10 -13.12
N GLY A 131 -5.75 -4.13 -14.25
CA GLY A 131 -6.93 -3.27 -14.49
C GLY A 131 -6.63 -1.77 -14.48
N ILE A 132 -5.41 -1.36 -14.82
CA ILE A 132 -5.04 0.06 -14.89
C ILE A 132 -5.69 0.70 -16.11
N SER A 133 -6.35 1.84 -15.92
CA SER A 133 -7.06 2.54 -17.00
C SER A 133 -6.09 3.14 -18.03
N GLU A 134 -6.51 3.29 -19.29
CA GLU A 134 -5.70 3.96 -20.32
C GLU A 134 -5.30 5.38 -19.91
N LYS A 135 -6.17 6.08 -19.17
CA LYS A 135 -5.91 7.42 -18.64
C LYS A 135 -4.73 7.41 -17.65
N ASP A 136 -4.70 6.43 -16.73
CA ASP A 136 -3.63 6.34 -15.72
C ASP A 136 -2.32 5.83 -16.31
N GLN A 137 -2.39 4.93 -17.29
CA GLN A 137 -1.23 4.50 -18.08
C GLN A 137 -0.60 5.70 -18.81
N ARG A 138 -1.43 6.51 -19.49
CA ARG A 138 -0.98 7.75 -20.14
C ARG A 138 -0.39 8.74 -19.15
N LEU A 139 -1.03 8.96 -18.00
CA LEU A 139 -0.51 9.85 -16.97
C LEU A 139 0.88 9.39 -16.49
N THR A 140 1.09 8.08 -16.35
CA THR A 140 2.38 7.50 -15.97
C THR A 140 3.43 7.70 -17.06
N ARG A 141 3.09 7.50 -18.35
CA ARG A 141 4.00 7.78 -19.48
C ARG A 141 4.42 9.25 -19.53
N MET A 142 3.47 10.17 -19.37
CA MET A 142 3.75 11.61 -19.29
C MET A 142 4.66 11.96 -18.11
N PHE A 143 4.45 11.32 -16.94
CA PHE A 143 5.30 11.53 -15.77
C PHE A 143 6.76 11.14 -16.01
N TYR A 144 7.01 10.08 -16.80
CA TYR A 144 8.37 9.65 -17.18
C TYR A 144 8.91 10.30 -18.46
N GLY A 145 8.15 11.22 -19.08
CA GLY A 145 8.58 11.96 -20.28
C GLY A 145 8.54 11.14 -21.57
N GLU A 146 7.67 10.13 -21.64
CA GLU A 146 7.57 9.20 -22.77
C GLU A 146 6.45 9.57 -23.76
N GLU A 147 5.55 10.46 -23.35
CA GLU A 147 4.46 11.06 -24.13
C GLU A 147 4.30 12.55 -23.81
#